data_AF-A0AA39Q3B8-F1
#
_entry.id   AF-A0AA39Q3B8-F1
#
_cell.length_a   1.000
_cell.length_b   1.000
_cell.length_c   1.000
_cell.angle_alpha   90.00
_cell.angle_beta   90.00
_cell.angle_gamma   90.00
#
_symmetry.space_group_name_H-M   'P 1'
#
loop_
_entity.id
_entity.type
_entity.pdbx_description
1 polymer ?
#
loop_
_entity_poly.entity_id
_entity_poly.type
_entity_poly.pdbx_seq_one_letter_code
_entity_poly.pdbx_strand_id
1 'polypeptide(L)'
;MTAVCLFPKYGLQPKRYVHPSSPLFSDIRYQMPLSPLTTYVVSSYYELEDLAVITSGHLLALDVSTMSEETVYLKRLFDLQQRRLNTLKRLFAVPPNLHPSTPRCDFIAQKSFTRAWSLYTTRLLWDARADLTVGEIERTYRTLDDHVACSDCKCALRERVKGIVIKWSEQKRTI
;
A
#
# COMPACT_ATOMS: atom_id res chain seq x y z
N MET A 1 -22.72 -6.64 -8.79
CA MET A 1 -22.22 -8.02 -9.05
C MET A 1 -23.29 -9.08 -9.16
N THR A 2 -24.41 -8.99 -8.43
CA THR A 2 -25.50 -9.99 -8.45
C THR A 2 -26.00 -10.34 -9.85
N ALA A 3 -26.11 -9.35 -10.76
CA ALA A 3 -26.50 -9.58 -12.15
C ALA A 3 -25.51 -10.49 -12.90
N VAL A 4 -24.20 -10.30 -12.71
CA VAL A 4 -23.15 -11.11 -13.37
C VAL A 4 -23.23 -12.57 -12.93
N CYS A 5 -23.52 -12.82 -11.64
CA CYS A 5 -23.69 -14.17 -11.12
C CYS A 5 -24.88 -14.92 -11.74
N LEU A 6 -25.87 -14.19 -12.27
CA LEU A 6 -27.04 -14.78 -12.91
C LEU A 6 -26.81 -15.12 -14.38
N PHE A 7 -25.76 -14.62 -15.03
CA PHE A 7 -25.53 -14.84 -16.46
C PHE A 7 -25.49 -16.32 -16.87
N PRO A 8 -24.78 -17.21 -16.15
CA PRO A 8 -24.77 -18.64 -16.49
C PRO A 8 -26.18 -19.26 -16.48
N LYS A 9 -27.07 -18.81 -15.59
CA LYS A 9 -28.47 -19.28 -15.51
C LYS A 9 -29.26 -18.99 -16.79
N TYR A 10 -28.89 -17.94 -17.52
CA TYR A 10 -29.51 -17.54 -18.78
C TYR A 10 -28.67 -17.91 -20.01
N GLY A 11 -27.66 -18.77 -19.87
CA GLY A 11 -26.76 -19.16 -20.97
C GLY A 11 -25.81 -18.04 -21.45
N LEU A 12 -25.70 -16.95 -20.69
CA LEU A 12 -24.81 -15.84 -20.98
C LEU A 12 -23.43 -16.13 -20.39
N GLN A 13 -22.38 -15.86 -21.15
CA GLN A 13 -21.00 -15.96 -20.68
C GLN A 13 -20.53 -14.61 -20.13
N PRO A 14 -20.23 -14.47 -18.81
CA PRO A 14 -19.74 -13.22 -18.21
C PRO A 14 -18.65 -12.50 -18.99
N LYS A 15 -17.62 -13.22 -19.45
CA LYS A 15 -16.51 -12.67 -20.23
C LYS A 15 -16.92 -11.95 -21.51
N ARG A 16 -18.04 -12.35 -22.15
CA ARG A 16 -18.51 -11.71 -23.40
C ARG A 16 -19.17 -10.36 -23.14
N TYR A 17 -19.82 -10.19 -22.00
CA TYR A 17 -20.66 -9.03 -21.70
C TYR A 17 -20.00 -8.06 -20.72
N VAL A 18 -19.04 -8.53 -19.93
CA VAL A 18 -18.27 -7.72 -18.98
C VAL A 18 -16.84 -7.57 -19.51
N HIS A 19 -16.63 -6.54 -20.32
CA HIS A 19 -15.34 -6.17 -20.89
C HIS A 19 -15.20 -4.63 -20.87
N PRO A 20 -13.99 -4.05 -20.94
CA PRO A 20 -13.76 -2.62 -20.69
C PRO A 20 -14.63 -1.65 -21.50
N SER A 21 -15.03 -2.03 -22.72
CA SER A 21 -15.89 -1.22 -23.60
C SER A 21 -17.38 -1.34 -23.30
N SER A 22 -17.80 -2.23 -22.39
CA SER A 22 -19.21 -2.46 -22.11
C SER A 22 -19.76 -1.48 -21.06
N PRO A 23 -21.03 -1.05 -21.19
CA PRO A 23 -21.66 -0.19 -20.18
C PRO A 23 -21.67 -0.84 -18.79
N LEU A 24 -21.95 -2.15 -18.75
CA LEU A 24 -21.97 -2.91 -17.50
C LEU A 24 -20.61 -2.92 -16.78
N PHE A 25 -19.49 -2.96 -17.53
CA PHE A 25 -18.16 -2.83 -16.92
C PHE A 25 -17.98 -1.46 -16.26
N SER A 26 -18.44 -0.39 -16.90
CA SER A 26 -18.38 0.96 -16.35
C SER A 26 -19.23 1.12 -15.10
N ASP A 27 -20.44 0.56 -15.10
CA ASP A 27 -21.34 0.56 -13.94
C ASP A 27 -20.75 -0.20 -12.75
N ILE A 28 -20.19 -1.39 -13.00
CA ILE A 28 -19.51 -2.20 -11.97
C ILE A 28 -18.32 -1.41 -11.41
N ARG A 29 -17.51 -0.81 -12.27
CA ARG A 29 -16.35 0.00 -11.86
C ARG A 29 -16.76 1.17 -10.96
N TYR A 30 -17.87 1.84 -11.27
CA TYR A 30 -18.37 2.95 -10.45
C TYR A 30 -18.83 2.48 -9.05
N GLN A 31 -19.47 1.31 -8.97
CA GLN A 31 -19.99 0.77 -7.70
C GLN A 31 -18.94 -0.02 -6.89
N MET A 32 -17.83 -0.40 -7.51
CA MET A 32 -16.78 -1.25 -6.94
C MET A 32 -16.28 -0.81 -5.56
N PRO A 33 -16.05 0.49 -5.26
CA PRO A 33 -15.57 0.91 -3.94
C PRO A 33 -16.53 0.57 -2.78
N LEU A 34 -17.82 0.38 -3.07
CA LEU A 34 -18.83 0.00 -2.07
C LEU A 34 -18.76 -1.48 -1.68
N SER A 35 -18.21 -2.33 -2.56
CA SER A 35 -18.14 -3.77 -2.36
C SER A 35 -16.92 -4.40 -3.07
N PRO A 36 -15.69 -3.97 -2.74
CA PRO A 36 -14.49 -4.39 -3.46
C PRO A 36 -14.22 -5.88 -3.29
N LEU A 37 -14.49 -6.47 -2.12
CA LEU A 37 -14.28 -7.90 -1.89
C LEU A 37 -15.20 -8.74 -2.77
N THR A 38 -16.50 -8.45 -2.79
CA THR A 38 -17.48 -9.16 -3.63
C THR A 38 -17.14 -8.99 -5.11
N THR A 39 -16.76 -7.78 -5.52
CA THR A 39 -16.35 -7.51 -6.91
C THR A 39 -15.12 -8.32 -7.29
N TYR A 40 -14.13 -8.40 -6.41
CA TYR A 40 -12.92 -9.18 -6.66
C TYR A 40 -13.19 -10.68 -6.74
N VAL A 41 -13.95 -11.24 -5.80
CA VAL A 41 -14.27 -12.67 -5.77
C VAL A 41 -15.03 -13.08 -7.03
N VAL A 42 -16.09 -12.35 -7.38
CA VAL A 42 -16.90 -12.67 -8.57
C VAL A 42 -16.10 -12.47 -9.85
N SER A 43 -15.28 -11.40 -9.94
CA SER A 43 -14.41 -11.19 -11.10
C SER A 43 -13.37 -12.30 -11.22
N SER A 44 -12.81 -12.75 -10.10
CA SER A 44 -11.84 -13.85 -10.08
C SER A 44 -12.47 -15.18 -10.50
N TYR A 45 -13.68 -15.46 -9.99
CA TYR A 45 -14.42 -16.70 -10.29
C TYR A 45 -14.79 -16.82 -11.76
N TYR A 46 -15.22 -15.72 -12.39
CA TYR A 46 -15.54 -15.68 -13.81
C TYR A 46 -14.35 -15.27 -14.70
N GLU A 47 -13.14 -15.20 -14.14
CA GLU A 47 -11.89 -14.81 -14.82
C GLU A 47 -12.02 -13.49 -15.62
N LEU A 48 -12.69 -12.51 -15.02
CA LEU A 48 -12.81 -11.14 -15.52
C LEU A 48 -11.56 -10.34 -15.12
N GLU A 49 -10.44 -10.61 -15.78
CA GLU A 49 -9.11 -10.10 -15.43
C GLU A 49 -9.10 -8.57 -15.21
N ASP A 50 -9.62 -7.78 -16.15
CA ASP A 50 -9.60 -6.31 -16.07
C ASP A 50 -10.26 -5.78 -14.79
N LEU A 51 -11.40 -6.37 -14.39
CA LEU A 51 -12.07 -6.01 -13.14
C LEU A 51 -11.29 -6.50 -11.92
N ALA A 52 -10.75 -7.71 -11.95
CA ALA A 52 -9.96 -8.24 -10.84
C ALA A 52 -8.70 -7.38 -10.59
N VAL A 53 -8.00 -6.95 -11.65
CA VAL A 53 -6.84 -6.06 -11.56
C VAL A 53 -7.24 -4.74 -10.92
N ILE A 54 -8.27 -4.05 -11.42
CA ILE A 54 -8.68 -2.74 -10.87
C ILE A 54 -9.12 -2.89 -9.41
N THR A 55 -9.93 -3.91 -9.11
CA THR A 55 -10.48 -4.13 -7.77
C THR A 55 -9.40 -4.45 -6.75
N SER A 56 -8.33 -5.15 -7.15
CA SER A 56 -7.24 -5.52 -6.24
C SER A 56 -6.60 -4.32 -5.52
N GLY A 57 -6.58 -3.14 -6.17
CA GLY A 57 -6.06 -1.91 -5.56
C GLY A 57 -6.88 -1.40 -4.38
N HIS A 58 -8.15 -1.74 -4.31
CA HIS A 58 -9.05 -1.43 -3.19
C HIS A 58 -8.95 -2.43 -2.04
N LEU A 59 -8.24 -3.55 -2.25
CA LEU A 59 -8.09 -4.64 -1.27
C LEU A 59 -6.72 -4.68 -0.60
N LEU A 60 -5.86 -3.68 -0.83
CA LEU A 60 -4.55 -3.62 -0.19
C LEU A 60 -4.62 -3.54 1.34
N ALA A 61 -5.73 -3.04 1.88
CA ALA A 61 -5.99 -2.96 3.32
C ALA A 61 -6.60 -4.24 3.92
N LEU A 62 -7.09 -5.15 3.07
CA LEU A 62 -7.80 -6.35 3.49
C LEU A 62 -6.82 -7.37 4.05
N ASP A 63 -7.16 -7.95 5.20
CA ASP A 63 -6.48 -9.13 5.70
C ASP A 63 -6.89 -10.35 4.88
N VAL A 64 -6.01 -10.82 4.00
CA VAL A 64 -6.26 -11.97 3.13
C VAL A 64 -6.11 -13.29 3.90
N SER A 65 -5.51 -13.29 5.10
CA SER A 65 -5.32 -14.50 5.90
C SER A 65 -6.64 -15.14 6.36
N THR A 66 -7.72 -14.38 6.36
CA THR A 66 -9.06 -14.85 6.73
C THR A 66 -9.82 -15.50 5.58
N MET A 67 -9.24 -15.63 4.39
CA MET A 67 -9.92 -16.17 3.20
C MET A 67 -9.64 -17.68 3.03
N SER A 68 -10.71 -18.49 3.07
CA SER A 68 -10.63 -19.96 3.11
C SER A 68 -10.43 -20.63 1.75
N GLU A 69 -10.72 -19.97 0.63
CA GLU A 69 -10.65 -20.58 -0.70
C GLU A 69 -9.53 -19.96 -1.52
N GLU A 70 -8.51 -20.75 -1.84
CA GLU A 70 -7.38 -20.30 -2.64
C GLU A 70 -7.74 -20.26 -4.13
N THR A 71 -8.00 -19.06 -4.66
CA THR A 71 -8.04 -18.82 -6.11
C THR A 71 -6.69 -18.28 -6.58
N VAL A 72 -6.37 -18.45 -7.88
CA VAL A 72 -5.16 -17.88 -8.50
C VAL A 72 -5.06 -16.37 -8.25
N TYR A 73 -6.21 -15.67 -8.28
CA TYR A 73 -6.29 -14.24 -7.99
C TYR A 73 -5.98 -13.91 -6.54
N LEU A 74 -6.52 -14.65 -5.56
CA LEU A 74 -6.21 -14.41 -4.16
C LEU A 74 -4.72 -14.57 -3.85
N LYS A 75 -4.09 -15.59 -4.43
CA LYS A 75 -2.64 -15.76 -4.36
C LYS A 75 -1.90 -14.54 -4.94
N ARG A 76 -2.31 -14.05 -6.12
CA ARG A 76 -1.71 -12.84 -6.74
C ARG A 76 -1.85 -11.60 -5.84
N LEU A 77 -3.00 -11.42 -5.19
CA LEU A 77 -3.24 -10.31 -4.26
C LEU A 77 -2.37 -10.41 -3.02
N PHE A 78 -2.28 -11.60 -2.43
CA PHE A 78 -1.41 -11.87 -1.29
C PHE A 78 0.07 -11.59 -1.64
N ASP A 79 0.55 -12.10 -2.79
CA ASP A 79 1.90 -11.86 -3.27
C ASP A 79 2.18 -10.37 -3.53
N LEU A 80 1.19 -9.62 -4.00
CA LEU A 80 1.28 -8.17 -4.16
C LEU A 80 1.43 -7.48 -2.80
N GLN A 81 0.56 -7.79 -1.83
CA GLN A 81 0.60 -7.21 -0.48
C GLN A 81 1.95 -7.50 0.18
N GLN A 82 2.43 -8.74 0.11
CA GLN A 82 3.70 -9.15 0.71
C GLN A 82 4.90 -8.46 0.05
N ARG A 83 4.92 -8.33 -1.28
CA ARG A 83 5.95 -7.57 -2.00
C ARG A 83 5.97 -6.10 -1.60
N ARG A 84 4.79 -5.47 -1.47
CA ARG A 84 4.66 -4.08 -1.03
C ARG A 84 5.20 -3.90 0.40
N LEU A 85 4.78 -4.75 1.34
CA LEU A 85 5.24 -4.68 2.74
C LEU A 85 6.75 -4.94 2.87
N ASN A 86 7.29 -5.90 2.13
CA ASN A 86 8.74 -6.14 2.12
C ASN A 86 9.52 -4.94 1.56
N THR A 87 8.99 -4.28 0.52
CA THR A 87 9.59 -3.07 -0.03
C THR A 87 9.54 -1.93 0.98
N LEU A 88 8.41 -1.74 1.66
CA LEU A 88 8.26 -0.74 2.72
C LEU A 88 9.31 -0.93 3.83
N LYS A 89 9.47 -2.16 4.32
CA LYS A 89 10.50 -2.49 5.33
C LYS A 89 11.91 -2.13 4.85
N ARG A 90 12.25 -2.43 3.59
CA ARG A 90 13.56 -2.08 2.99
C ARG A 90 13.75 -0.57 2.85
N LEU A 91 12.70 0.18 2.51
CA LEU A 91 12.78 1.64 2.42
C LEU A 91 13.09 2.28 3.78
N PHE A 92 12.55 1.74 4.88
CA PHE A 92 12.79 2.28 6.22
C PHE A 92 14.03 1.72 6.92
N ALA A 93 14.63 0.63 6.43
CA ALA A 93 15.80 0.01 7.03
C ALA A 93 17.04 0.92 7.08
N VAL A 94 17.13 1.90 6.17
CA VAL A 94 18.26 2.85 6.12
C VAL A 94 17.84 4.17 6.80
N PRO A 95 18.55 4.60 7.86
CA PRO A 95 18.28 5.86 8.54
C PRO A 95 18.70 7.08 7.70
N PRO A 96 18.33 8.30 8.12
CA PRO A 96 18.82 9.53 7.51
C PRO A 96 20.34 9.63 7.62
N ASN A 97 20.96 10.30 6.64
CA ASN A 97 22.41 10.51 6.63
C ASN A 97 22.85 11.37 7.82
N LEU A 98 23.99 11.03 8.41
CA LEU A 98 24.62 11.82 9.45
C LEU A 98 25.50 12.92 8.81
N HIS A 99 25.55 14.08 9.46
CA HIS A 99 26.44 15.17 9.07
C HIS A 99 27.69 15.20 9.97
N PRO A 100 28.77 15.91 9.58
CA PRO A 100 29.93 16.09 10.46
C PRO A 100 29.55 16.73 11.80
N SER A 101 30.18 16.29 12.90
CA SER A 101 29.90 16.82 14.24
C SER A 101 30.10 18.33 14.32
N THR A 102 29.17 19.02 14.98
CA THR A 102 29.24 20.46 15.23
C THR A 102 29.12 20.74 16.74
N PRO A 103 29.49 21.93 17.23
CA PRO A 103 29.31 22.28 18.64
C PRO A 103 27.84 22.23 19.13
N ARG A 104 26.88 22.34 18.20
CA ARG A 104 25.43 22.28 18.50
C ARG A 104 24.82 20.89 18.31
N CYS A 105 25.53 19.98 17.64
CA CYS A 105 25.09 18.61 17.39
C CYS A 105 26.32 17.71 17.28
N ASP A 106 26.65 17.09 18.41
CA ASP A 106 27.74 16.16 18.54
C ASP A 106 27.30 14.72 18.21
N PHE A 107 28.24 13.79 18.32
CA PHE A 107 27.97 12.38 18.08
C PHE A 107 26.88 11.80 19.00
N ILE A 108 26.76 12.29 20.25
CA ILE A 108 25.76 11.82 21.21
C ILE A 108 24.36 12.24 20.74
N ALA A 109 24.20 13.51 20.36
CA ALA A 109 22.96 14.03 19.79
C ALA A 109 22.56 13.29 18.51
N GLN A 110 23.50 13.04 17.59
CA GLN A 110 23.25 12.27 16.37
C GLN A 110 22.84 10.83 16.65
N LYS A 111 23.47 10.17 17.63
CA LYS A 111 23.09 8.81 18.05
C LYS A 111 21.69 8.77 18.65
N SER A 112 21.31 9.80 19.42
CA SER A 112 19.95 9.96 19.93
C SER A 112 18.93 10.12 18.79
N PHE A 113 19.25 10.94 17.79
CA PHE A 113 18.42 11.10 16.58
C PHE A 113 18.23 9.78 15.83
N THR A 114 19.30 9.02 15.59
CA THR A 114 19.19 7.70 14.93
C THR A 114 18.33 6.72 15.73
N ARG A 115 18.42 6.73 17.06
CA ARG A 115 17.54 5.92 17.93
C ARG A 115 16.09 6.35 17.83
N ALA A 116 15.82 7.65 17.80
CA ALA A 116 14.48 8.18 17.60
C ALA A 116 13.92 7.75 16.24
N TRP A 117 14.72 7.85 15.16
CA TRP A 117 14.34 7.33 13.85
C TRP A 117 13.93 5.85 13.92
N SER A 118 14.76 4.99 14.53
CA SER A 118 14.47 3.57 14.67
C SER A 118 13.16 3.33 15.45
N LEU A 119 12.92 4.08 16.52
CA LEU A 119 11.69 3.95 17.31
C LEU A 119 10.44 4.28 16.49
N TYR A 120 10.44 5.41 15.78
CA TYR A 120 9.32 5.83 14.93
C TYR A 120 9.12 4.87 13.76
N THR A 121 10.20 4.40 13.15
CA THR A 121 10.19 3.38 12.10
C THR A 121 9.53 2.10 12.59
N THR A 122 9.98 1.54 13.72
CA THR A 122 9.46 0.29 14.25
C THR A 122 7.97 0.40 14.57
N ARG A 123 7.54 1.52 15.18
CA ARG A 123 6.11 1.76 15.45
C ARG A 123 5.29 1.84 14.17
N LEU A 124 5.75 2.58 13.17
CA LEU A 124 5.06 2.68 11.88
C LEU A 124 4.96 1.32 11.19
N LEU A 125 6.02 0.51 11.22
CA LEU A 125 6.07 -0.79 10.57
C LEU A 125 5.31 -1.90 11.30
N TRP A 126 5.10 -1.75 12.61
CA TRP A 126 4.37 -2.72 13.42
C TRP A 126 2.92 -2.86 12.97
N ASP A 127 2.26 -1.72 12.73
CA ASP A 127 0.87 -1.66 12.27
C ASP A 127 0.76 -1.43 10.75
N ALA A 128 1.85 -1.59 10.00
CA ALA A 128 1.88 -1.27 8.59
C ALA A 128 1.05 -2.26 7.77
N ARG A 129 0.12 -1.70 6.99
CA ARG A 129 -0.67 -2.40 5.98
C ARG A 129 -0.16 -2.06 4.58
N ALA A 130 -0.48 -2.89 3.58
CA ALA A 130 0.00 -2.68 2.21
C ALA A 130 -0.61 -1.42 1.55
N ASP A 131 -1.67 -0.86 2.13
CA ASP A 131 -2.34 0.38 1.72
C ASP A 131 -1.78 1.65 2.39
N LEU A 132 -0.79 1.55 3.30
CA LEU A 132 -0.19 2.68 4.03
C LEU A 132 -0.03 3.91 3.13
N THR A 133 -0.58 5.04 3.54
CA THR A 133 -0.61 6.25 2.73
C THR A 133 0.64 7.10 2.92
N VAL A 134 0.97 7.90 1.91
CA VAL A 134 2.03 8.91 2.01
C VAL A 134 1.75 9.88 3.16
N GLY A 135 0.48 10.29 3.33
CA GLY A 135 0.09 11.20 4.40
C GLY A 135 0.28 10.62 5.80
N GLU A 136 0.14 9.30 5.99
CA GLU A 136 0.48 8.64 7.26
C GLU A 136 1.98 8.70 7.54
N ILE A 137 2.82 8.38 6.54
CA ILE A 137 4.29 8.45 6.65
C ILE A 137 4.71 9.87 7.03
N GLU A 138 4.23 10.88 6.29
CA GLU A 138 4.59 12.28 6.53
C GLU A 138 4.15 12.76 7.92
N ARG A 139 2.95 12.39 8.37
CA ARG A 139 2.47 12.73 9.71
C ARG A 139 3.35 12.13 10.81
N THR A 140 3.72 10.86 10.68
CA THR A 140 4.60 10.18 11.65
C THR A 140 5.94 10.89 11.79
N TYR A 141 6.57 11.27 10.68
CA TYR A 141 7.89 11.89 10.72
C TYR A 141 7.89 13.39 10.92
N ARG A 142 6.76 14.07 10.70
CA ARG A 142 6.57 15.45 11.15
C ARG A 142 6.69 15.55 12.68
N THR A 143 6.06 14.62 13.40
CA THR A 143 6.22 14.55 14.86
C THR A 143 7.67 14.35 15.26
N LEU A 144 8.45 13.52 14.56
CA LEU A 144 9.89 13.39 14.84
C LEU A 144 10.64 14.70 14.55
N ASP A 145 10.37 15.36 13.41
CA ASP A 145 10.99 16.64 13.03
C ASP A 145 10.80 17.74 14.08
N ASP A 146 9.63 17.80 14.73
CA ASP A 146 9.33 18.76 15.79
C ASP A 146 10.21 18.58 17.03
N HIS A 147 10.65 17.34 17.31
CA HIS A 147 11.49 17.01 18.47
C HIS A 147 13.00 17.11 18.20
N VAL A 148 13.42 17.33 16.95
CA VAL A 148 14.84 17.50 16.59
C VAL A 148 15.24 18.96 16.78
N ALA A 149 16.32 19.25 17.48
CA ALA A 149 16.81 20.62 17.65
C ALA A 149 17.76 21.08 16.52
N CYS A 150 18.56 20.16 15.97
CA CYS A 150 19.57 20.47 14.95
C CYS A 150 18.93 20.66 13.57
N SER A 151 19.22 21.79 12.91
CA SER A 151 18.74 22.10 11.55
C SER A 151 19.22 21.10 10.49
N ASP A 152 20.46 20.63 10.61
CA ASP A 152 21.06 19.72 9.63
C ASP A 152 20.45 18.32 9.75
N CYS A 153 20.20 17.83 10.98
CA CYS A 153 19.44 16.61 11.21
C CYS A 153 18.01 16.72 10.68
N LYS A 154 17.33 17.86 10.85
CA LYS A 154 16.00 18.09 10.25
C LYS A 154 16.05 18.02 8.74
N CYS A 155 17.04 18.66 8.13
CA CYS A 155 17.23 18.63 6.68
C CYS A 155 17.40 17.19 6.17
N ALA A 156 18.33 16.44 6.77
CA ALA A 156 18.58 15.05 6.43
C ALA A 156 17.33 14.16 6.64
N LEU A 157 16.57 14.39 7.72
CA LEU A 157 15.31 13.69 7.98
C LEU A 157 14.30 13.93 6.86
N ARG A 158 14.04 15.20 6.52
CA ARG A 158 13.06 15.58 5.50
C ARG A 158 13.44 15.04 4.12
N GLU A 159 14.72 15.13 3.75
CA GLU A 159 15.23 14.55 2.51
C GLU A 159 15.04 13.03 2.48
N ARG A 160 15.35 12.35 3.59
CA ARG A 160 15.16 10.90 3.70
C ARG A 160 13.70 10.50 3.54
N VAL A 161 12.80 11.17 4.26
CA VAL A 161 11.36 10.90 4.23
C VAL A 161 10.79 11.19 2.83
N LYS A 162 11.19 12.30 2.19
CA LYS A 162 10.80 12.62 0.81
C LYS A 162 11.22 11.52 -0.16
N GLY A 163 12.45 11.03 -0.04
CA GLY A 163 12.94 9.91 -0.87
C GLY A 163 12.16 8.62 -0.66
N ILE A 164 11.73 8.32 0.57
CA ILE A 164 10.88 7.16 0.89
C ILE A 164 9.48 7.35 0.29
N VAL A 165 8.88 8.53 0.45
CA VAL A 165 7.55 8.86 -0.06
C VAL A 165 7.47 8.68 -1.58
N ILE A 166 8.46 9.20 -2.31
CA ILE A 166 8.54 9.06 -3.77
C ILE A 166 8.57 7.57 -4.16
N LYS A 167 9.53 6.81 -3.62
CA LYS A 167 9.68 5.38 -3.93
C LYS A 167 8.47 4.55 -3.52
N TRP A 168 7.78 4.94 -2.45
CA TRP A 168 6.57 4.28 -1.99
C TRP A 168 5.37 4.57 -2.90
N SER A 169 5.24 5.80 -3.38
CA SER A 169 4.19 6.20 -4.32
C SER A 169 4.27 5.47 -5.66
N GLU A 170 5.48 5.10 -6.08
CA GLU A 170 5.76 4.35 -7.32
C GLU A 170 5.46 2.84 -7.22
N GLN A 171 5.21 2.31 -6.02
CA GLN A 171 4.98 0.87 -5.84
C GLN A 171 3.68 0.42 -6.50
N LYS A 172 3.74 -0.68 -7.27
CA LYS A 172 2.56 -1.32 -7.90
C LYS A 172 1.44 -1.54 -6.88
N ARG A 173 0.22 -1.06 -7.17
CA ARG A 173 -0.94 -1.15 -6.27
C ARG A 173 -1.98 -2.20 -6.68
N THR A 174 -1.81 -2.82 -7.86
CA THR A 174 -2.74 -3.83 -8.40
C THR A 174 -1.99 -5.12 -8.77
N ILE A 175 -2.71 -6.23 -8.92
CA ILE A 175 -2.14 -7.54 -9.30
C ILE A 175 -1.65 -7.59 -10.75
#